data_AF-A0A5M3W0L1-F1
#
_entry.id   AF-A0A5M3W0L1-F1
#
_cell.length_a   1.000
_cell.length_b   1.000
_cell.length_c   1.000
_cell.angle_alpha   90.00
_cell.angle_beta   90.00
_cell.angle_gamma   90.00
#
_symmetry.space_group_name_H-M   'P 1'
#
loop_
_entity.id
_entity.type
_entity.pdbx_description
1 polymer ?
#
loop_
_entity_poly.entity_id
_entity_poly.type
_entity_poly.pdbx_seq_one_letter_code
_entity_poly.pdbx_strand_id
1 'polypeptide(L)'
;MALWIYRRLPGAGAAPRPVHLAHRIGGAVLLVLSLPIAYHCITAYGVQMDSARVALHSLAGCFFYGAFAAKVLIVRSRHLPGWALPLAGGTLVTLIAILWSSAALWQLAQP
;
A
#
# COMPACT_ATOMS: atom_id res chain seq x y z
N MET A 1 -4.68 0.46 12.90
CA MET A 1 -3.39 0.19 13.58
C MET A 1 -2.39 1.34 13.45
N ALA A 2 -2.05 1.80 12.23
CA ALA A 2 -1.06 2.88 12.05
C ALA A 2 -1.42 4.19 12.78
N LEU A 3 -2.67 4.64 12.70
CA LEU A 3 -3.12 5.84 13.42
C LEU A 3 -2.93 5.72 14.94
N TRP A 4 -3.05 4.52 15.51
CA TRP A 4 -2.80 4.29 16.93
C TRP A 4 -1.30 4.34 17.26
N ILE A 5 -0.46 3.75 16.41
CA ILE A 5 1.01 3.82 16.52
C ILE A 5 1.50 5.28 16.50
N TYR A 6 0.90 6.12 15.64
CA TYR A 6 1.21 7.55 15.57
C TYR A 6 0.49 8.42 16.61
N ARG A 7 -0.20 7.82 17.59
CA ARG A 7 -0.99 8.53 18.62
C ARG A 7 -2.03 9.50 18.04
N ARG A 8 -2.56 9.19 16.86
CA ARG A 8 -3.65 9.93 16.18
C ARG A 8 -5.03 9.28 16.35
N LEU A 9 -5.15 8.23 17.18
CA LEU A 9 -6.45 7.68 17.56
C LEU A 9 -6.95 8.41 18.82
N PRO A 10 -8.09 9.12 18.77
CA PRO A 10 -8.65 9.77 19.95
C PRO A 10 -9.01 8.74 21.02
N GLY A 11 -8.62 9.01 22.28
CA GLY A 11 -9.01 8.18 23.43
C GLY A 11 -8.28 6.84 23.60
N ALA A 12 -7.39 6.43 22.68
CA ALA A 12 -6.82 5.07 22.68
C ALA A 12 -5.48 4.90 23.44
N GLY A 13 -4.98 5.92 24.15
CA GLY A 13 -3.69 5.84 24.87
C GLY A 13 -2.50 5.47 23.98
N ALA A 14 -1.41 4.98 24.58
CA ALA A 14 -0.23 4.52 23.85
C ALA A 14 -0.47 3.12 23.23
N ALA A 15 -0.09 2.94 21.97
CA ALA A 15 -0.23 1.65 21.31
C ALA A 15 0.64 0.57 22.00
N PRO A 16 0.07 -0.57 22.40
CA PRO A 16 0.84 -1.63 23.02
C PRO A 16 1.72 -2.35 21.99
N ARG A 17 2.80 -3.01 22.45
CA ARG A 17 3.78 -3.73 21.60
C ARG A 17 3.15 -4.65 20.54
N PRO A 18 2.08 -5.43 20.82
CA PRO A 18 1.46 -6.30 19.82
C PRO A 18 0.94 -5.54 18.59
N VAL A 19 0.50 -4.29 18.73
CA VAL A 19 -0.01 -3.48 17.61
C VAL A 19 1.09 -3.17 16.61
N HIS A 20 2.30 -2.87 17.08
CA HIS A 20 3.46 -2.63 16.23
C HIS A 20 3.87 -3.91 15.48
N LEU A 21 3.89 -5.04 16.19
CA LEU A 21 4.24 -6.33 15.61
C LEU A 21 3.22 -6.76 14.55
N ALA A 22 1.93 -6.71 14.88
CA ALA A 22 0.85 -7.03 13.96
C ALA A 22 0.86 -6.14 12.72
N HIS A 23 1.11 -4.82 12.86
CA HIS A 23 1.25 -3.93 11.72
C HIS A 23 2.41 -4.36 10.78
N ARG A 24 3.55 -4.74 11.37
CA ARG A 24 4.73 -5.15 10.60
C ARG A 24 4.55 -6.50 9.92
N ILE A 25 4.07 -7.52 10.65
CA ILE A 25 3.84 -8.87 10.12
C ILE A 25 2.73 -8.82 9.09
N GLY A 26 1.60 -8.17 9.40
CA GLY A 26 0.49 -8.03 8.46
C GLY A 26 0.93 -7.35 7.15
N GLY A 27 1.71 -6.28 7.24
CA GLY A 27 2.28 -5.62 6.05
C GLY A 27 3.20 -6.53 5.23
N ALA A 28 4.05 -7.33 5.88
CA ALA A 28 4.95 -8.26 5.20
C ALA A 28 4.18 -9.40 4.52
N VAL A 29 3.20 -9.99 5.20
CA VAL A 29 2.33 -11.04 4.64
C VAL A 29 1.57 -10.51 3.44
N LEU A 30 0.94 -9.33 3.56
CA LEU A 30 0.19 -8.72 2.45
C LEU A 30 1.08 -8.43 1.23
N LEU A 31 2.32 -7.96 1.45
CA LEU A 31 3.27 -7.77 0.36
C LEU A 31 3.64 -9.10 -0.31
N VAL A 32 3.93 -10.15 0.46
CA VAL A 32 4.28 -11.46 -0.11
C VAL A 32 3.10 -12.01 -0.92
N LEU A 33 1.87 -11.88 -0.42
CA LEU A 33 0.67 -12.28 -1.15
C LEU A 33 0.40 -11.42 -2.39
N SER A 34 0.86 -10.17 -2.43
CA SER A 34 0.71 -9.33 -3.63
C SER A 34 1.67 -9.71 -4.75
N LEU A 35 2.80 -10.36 -4.45
CA LEU A 35 3.81 -10.72 -5.45
C LEU A 35 3.28 -11.71 -6.52
N PRO A 36 2.64 -12.85 -6.16
CA PRO A 36 2.03 -13.73 -7.16
C PRO A 36 0.98 -13.03 -8.03
N ILE A 37 0.17 -12.15 -7.41
CA ILE A 37 -0.86 -11.38 -8.12
C ILE A 37 -0.20 -10.47 -9.15
N ALA A 38 0.81 -9.69 -8.75
CA ALA A 38 1.52 -8.80 -9.66
C ALA A 38 2.26 -9.56 -10.77
N TYR A 39 2.89 -10.69 -10.43
CA TYR A 39 3.51 -11.56 -11.43
C TYR A 39 2.49 -12.04 -12.46
N HIS A 40 1.33 -12.51 -12.01
CA HIS A 40 0.25 -12.91 -12.91
C HIS A 40 -0.23 -11.74 -13.78
N CYS A 41 -0.45 -10.55 -13.21
CA CYS A 41 -0.87 -9.38 -13.97
C CYS A 41 0.14 -8.98 -15.05
N ILE A 42 1.43 -8.95 -14.71
CA ILE A 42 2.49 -8.57 -15.65
C ILE A 42 2.67 -9.61 -16.76
N THR A 43 2.60 -10.90 -16.42
CA THR A 43 2.79 -11.97 -17.41
C THR A 43 1.59 -12.16 -18.33
N ALA A 44 0.37 -11.98 -17.82
CA ALA A 44 -0.84 -12.12 -18.62
C ALA A 44 -1.14 -10.89 -19.47
N TYR A 45 -0.93 -9.68 -18.94
CA TYR A 45 -1.38 -8.43 -19.58
C TYR A 45 -0.26 -7.46 -19.92
N GLY A 46 0.86 -7.49 -19.18
CA GLY A 46 1.91 -6.49 -19.26
C GLY A 46 1.45 -5.13 -18.72
N VAL A 47 2.21 -4.07 -19.04
CA VAL A 47 1.80 -2.68 -18.77
C VAL A 47 1.02 -2.17 -19.98
N GLN A 48 -0.24 -1.81 -19.75
CA GLN A 48 -1.15 -1.34 -20.79
C GLN A 48 -1.73 0.03 -20.45
N MET A 49 -2.08 0.79 -21.49
CA MET A 49 -2.64 2.15 -21.39
C MET A 49 -3.85 2.34 -22.32
N ASP A 50 -4.53 1.25 -22.70
CA ASP A 50 -5.66 1.24 -23.63
C ASP A 50 -6.88 2.03 -23.15
N SER A 51 -7.05 2.16 -21.84
CA SER A 51 -8.16 2.86 -21.22
C SER A 51 -7.73 3.51 -19.92
N ALA A 52 -8.43 4.58 -19.50
CA ALA A 52 -8.11 5.31 -18.28
C ALA A 52 -8.07 4.40 -17.04
N ARG A 53 -8.98 3.42 -16.96
CA ARG A 53 -9.01 2.43 -15.88
C ARG A 53 -7.78 1.55 -15.86
N VAL A 54 -7.40 0.97 -17.01
CA VAL A 54 -6.23 0.08 -17.12
C VAL A 54 -4.94 0.86 -16.90
N ALA A 55 -4.85 2.09 -17.41
CA ALA A 55 -3.74 2.99 -17.15
C ALA A 55 -3.60 3.30 -15.65
N LEU A 56 -4.70 3.63 -14.96
CA LEU A 56 -4.71 3.83 -13.51
C LEU A 56 -4.25 2.60 -12.75
N HIS A 57 -4.72 1.40 -13.13
CA HIS A 57 -4.30 0.15 -12.49
C HIS A 57 -2.80 -0.11 -12.68
N SER A 58 -2.32 -0.01 -13.93
CA SER A 58 -0.93 -0.26 -14.29
C SER A 58 0.03 0.70 -13.60
N LEU A 59 -0.28 2.00 -13.62
CA LEU A 59 0.52 3.02 -12.94
C LEU A 59 0.48 2.84 -11.42
N ALA A 60 -0.71 2.63 -10.84
CA ALA A 60 -0.85 2.45 -9.41
C ALA A 60 -0.08 1.21 -8.90
N GLY A 61 -0.06 0.12 -9.67
CA GLY A 61 0.70 -1.08 -9.35
C GLY A 61 2.21 -0.81 -9.35
N CYS A 62 2.70 -0.07 -10.34
CA CYS A 62 4.10 0.34 -10.41
C CYS A 62 4.50 1.23 -9.22
N PHE A 63 3.71 2.27 -8.96
CA PHE A 63 3.94 3.17 -7.83
C PHE A 63 3.79 2.46 -6.48
N PHE A 64 2.95 1.43 -6.36
CA PHE A 64 2.76 0.69 -5.10
C PHE A 64 4.06 0.05 -4.63
N TYR A 65 4.74 -0.69 -5.52
CA TYR A 65 6.01 -1.34 -5.18
C TYR A 65 7.11 -0.32 -4.90
N GLY A 66 7.15 0.78 -5.67
CA GLY A 66 8.07 1.89 -5.42
C GLY A 66 7.84 2.56 -4.05
N ALA A 67 6.60 2.89 -3.72
CA ALA A 67 6.21 3.49 -2.45
C ALA A 67 6.49 2.54 -1.26
N PHE A 68 6.33 1.23 -1.47
CA PHE A 68 6.65 0.24 -0.45
C PHE A 68 8.16 0.20 -0.19
N ALA A 69 8.96 0.11 -1.26
CA ALA A 69 10.41 0.17 -1.16
C ALA A 69 10.87 1.46 -0.47
N ALA A 70 10.31 2.61 -0.88
CA ALA A 70 10.57 3.90 -0.25
C ALA A 70 10.23 3.88 1.24
N LYS A 71 9.06 3.37 1.65
CA LYS A 71 8.70 3.23 3.07
C LYS A 71 9.75 2.43 3.84
N VAL A 72 10.23 1.32 3.30
CA VAL A 72 11.27 0.50 3.97
C VAL A 72 12.57 1.27 4.15
N LEU A 73 13.00 2.02 3.13
CA LEU A 73 14.17 2.88 3.22
C LEU A 73 13.97 4.01 4.24
N ILE A 74 12.80 4.66 4.24
CA ILE A 74 12.46 5.74 5.16
C ILE A 74 12.48 5.25 6.60
N VAL A 75 11.89 4.10 6.91
CA VAL A 75 11.91 3.51 8.27
C VAL A 75 13.33 3.24 8.77
N ARG A 76 14.25 2.89 7.87
CA ARG A 76 15.65 2.59 8.21
C ARG A 76 16.53 3.83 8.27
N SER A 77 16.10 4.95 7.69
CA SER A 77 16.85 6.20 7.68
C SER A 77 16.69 6.96 9.00
N ARG A 78 17.78 7.54 9.49
CA ARG A 78 17.79 8.45 10.65
C ARG A 78 17.76 9.94 10.26
N HIS A 79 17.89 10.24 8.97
CA HIS A 79 18.11 11.60 8.47
C HIS A 79 16.88 12.24 7.80
N LEU A 80 15.76 11.53 7.72
CA LEU A 80 14.55 12.00 7.05
C LEU A 80 13.58 12.67 8.04
N PRO A 81 12.81 13.67 7.57
CA PRO A 81 11.87 14.37 8.44
C PRO A 81 10.76 13.43 8.92
N GLY A 82 10.25 13.68 10.13
CA GLY A 82 9.25 12.80 10.78
C GLY A 82 7.93 12.64 10.02
N TRP A 83 7.63 13.53 9.05
CA TRP A 83 6.44 13.43 8.19
C TRP A 83 6.64 12.50 6.98
N ALA A 84 7.87 12.15 6.60
CA ALA A 84 8.15 11.33 5.41
C ALA A 84 7.52 9.94 5.54
N LEU A 85 7.58 9.37 6.74
CA LEU A 85 7.05 8.04 7.01
C LEU A 85 5.50 7.97 6.92
N PRO A 86 4.73 8.86 7.57
CA PRO A 86 3.28 8.89 7.39
C PRO A 86 2.87 9.27 5.97
N LEU A 87 3.65 10.08 5.24
CA LEU A 87 3.39 10.36 3.83
C LEU A 87 3.51 9.09 2.99
N ALA A 88 4.63 8.38 3.06
CA ALA A 88 4.83 7.12 2.34
C ALA A 88 3.79 6.05 2.72
N GLY A 89 3.44 5.98 4.01
CA GLY A 89 2.37 5.11 4.50
C GLY A 89 0.99 5.49 3.94
N GLY A 90 0.67 6.78 3.87
CA GLY A 90 -0.56 7.29 3.27
C GLY A 90 -0.64 7.00 1.77
N THR A 91 0.44 7.26 1.04
CA THR A 91 0.55 6.94 -0.39
C THR A 91 0.26 5.47 -0.66
N LEU A 92 0.80 4.55 0.15
CA LEU A 92 0.49 3.11 0.00
C LEU A 92 -1.00 2.81 0.15
N VAL A 93 -1.66 3.40 1.15
CA VAL A 93 -3.11 3.19 1.36
C VAL A 93 -3.91 3.73 0.18
N THR A 94 -3.57 4.92 -0.31
CA THR A 94 -4.21 5.51 -1.49
C THR A 94 -4.03 4.64 -2.73
N LEU A 95 -2.82 4.13 -2.98
CA LEU A 95 -2.54 3.26 -4.12
C LEU A 95 -3.30 1.93 -4.04
N ILE A 96 -3.40 1.33 -2.85
CA ILE A 96 -4.22 0.13 -2.63
C ILE A 96 -5.69 0.42 -2.97
N ALA A 97 -6.23 1.56 -2.53
CA ALA A 97 -7.60 1.94 -2.84
C ALA A 97 -7.81 2.09 -4.37
N ILE A 98 -6.88 2.74 -5.07
CA ILE A 98 -6.94 2.88 -6.53
C ILE A 98 -6.87 1.51 -7.23
N LEU A 99 -5.95 0.64 -6.81
CA LEU A 99 -5.78 -0.70 -7.36
C LEU A 99 -7.05 -1.55 -7.19
N TRP A 100 -7.63 -1.52 -6.00
CA TRP A 100 -8.87 -2.25 -5.71
C TRP A 100 -10.06 -1.69 -6.49
N SER A 101 -10.20 -0.36 -6.52
CA SER A 101 -11.29 0.32 -7.23
C SER A 101 -11.25 0.08 -8.73
N SER A 102 -10.06 0.06 -9.33
CA SER A 102 -9.86 -0.15 -10.78
C SER A 102 -9.96 -1.61 -11.23
N ALA A 103 -9.88 -2.57 -10.30
CA ALA A 103 -9.95 -4.00 -10.58
C ALA A 103 -11.16 -4.68 -9.94
N ALA A 104 -11.04 -5.12 -8.69
CA ALA A 104 -12.03 -5.97 -8.03
C ALA A 104 -13.38 -5.26 -7.85
N LEU A 105 -13.39 -4.02 -7.35
CA LEU A 105 -14.63 -3.27 -7.18
C LEU A 105 -15.31 -3.01 -8.53
N TRP A 106 -14.54 -2.57 -9.53
CA TRP A 106 -15.07 -2.34 -10.87
C TRP A 106 -15.75 -3.59 -11.44
N GLN A 107 -15.12 -4.75 -11.28
CA GLN A 107 -15.66 -6.03 -11.74
C GLN A 107 -16.93 -6.42 -10.99
N LEU A 108 -16.97 -6.22 -9.67
CA LEU A 108 -18.14 -6.54 -8.83
C LEU A 108 -19.31 -5.57 -9.05
N ALA A 109 -19.03 -4.36 -9.54
CA ALA A 109 -20.03 -3.34 -9.83
C ALA A 109 -20.57 -3.40 -11.28
N GLN A 110 -20.06 -4.30 -12.12
CA GLN A 110 -20.64 -4.52 -13.45
C GLN A 110 -22.01 -5.21 -13.32
N PRO A 111 -23.04 -4.76 -14.07
CA PRO A 111 -24.36 -5.37 -14.07
C PRO A 111 -24.39 -6.76 -14.72
#